data_AF-A0A7C5K1W6-F1
#
_entry.id   AF-A0A7C5K1W6-F1
#
_cell.length_a   1.000
_cell.length_b   1.000
_cell.length_c   1.000
_cell.angle_alpha   90.00
_cell.angle_beta   90.00
_cell.angle_gamma   90.00
#
_symmetry.space_group_name_H-M   'P 1'
#
loop_
_entity.id
_entity.type
_entity.pdbx_description
1 polymer ?
#
loop_
_entity_poly.entity_id
_entity_poly.type
_entity_poly.pdbx_seq_one_letter_code
_entity_poly.pdbx_strand_id
1 'polypeptide(L)'
;MIKDKDDKNLNGENVFNGDEEFFFGLLNDMVTFVGVLNPDGTVIFVNNTPLELAGMTLGDVKGKKFYDTYWWAYSDEAREKIREDVTRCASGKRLVHEIQAQIADGSLIWIEFNMYPVYDDTGNLKYIMTEGRDITERKLGKEQILRQSAVIDAVNRLYLETLVCESKEDVARACLAVAEDLTRSKFGLIGEVNQAGRFDVTAMSDPGWDACKMPKTDAVMLLKDMEIRGIWGQVIKKEQSQIVNDPASYPDRVGTPEDHPQITCFLGVPLKEAGKTIGMIGLANKEPVYEQADQQAIEDLSIAFVEAFNRKRVEEDTKQKVAYLDNMPTYMAVTDLEGSLQFTSAVTIEKFGFKLEDVI
;
A
#
# COMPACT_ATOMS: atom_id res chain seq x y z
N MET A 1 57.83 67.17 -30.58
CA MET A 1 57.19 68.48 -30.77
C MET A 1 56.02 68.27 -31.73
N ILE A 2 54.87 68.89 -31.44
CA ILE A 2 53.63 69.02 -32.22
C ILE A 2 52.47 68.07 -31.84
N LYS A 3 51.29 68.69 -31.76
CA LYS A 3 50.03 68.43 -31.03
C LYS A 3 48.90 67.86 -31.92
N ASP A 4 47.78 67.58 -31.23
CA ASP A 4 46.37 67.55 -31.66
C ASP A 4 45.85 66.25 -32.30
N LYS A 5 44.88 65.53 -31.72
CA LYS A 5 43.49 65.82 -31.29
C LYS A 5 42.43 65.60 -32.39
N ASP A 6 41.38 64.90 -31.94
CA ASP A 6 39.99 64.87 -32.40
C ASP A 6 39.52 63.78 -33.39
N ASP A 7 39.04 62.70 -32.79
CA ASP A 7 37.60 62.33 -32.69
C ASP A 7 36.80 62.01 -33.97
N LYS A 8 36.30 60.76 -34.05
CA LYS A 8 34.86 60.47 -34.24
C LYS A 8 34.52 58.97 -34.21
N ASN A 9 33.67 58.64 -33.24
CA ASN A 9 32.53 57.72 -33.31
C ASN A 9 32.74 56.30 -33.83
N LEU A 10 32.83 55.34 -32.90
CA LEU A 10 32.14 54.07 -33.04
C LEU A 10 31.33 53.80 -31.77
N ASN A 11 30.02 53.77 -31.96
CA ASN A 11 28.96 53.67 -30.96
C ASN A 11 29.14 52.44 -30.06
N GLY A 12 29.10 52.68 -28.75
CA GLY A 12 28.98 51.67 -27.70
C GLY A 12 27.53 51.29 -27.44
N GLU A 13 26.92 50.56 -28.37
CA GLU A 13 25.66 49.85 -28.15
C GLU A 13 25.82 48.44 -28.75
N ASN A 14 25.80 47.39 -27.90
CA ASN A 14 25.64 45.95 -28.21
C ASN A 14 26.60 44.98 -27.47
N VAL A 15 27.07 45.30 -26.27
CA VAL A 15 27.80 44.29 -25.44
C VAL A 15 26.93 43.72 -24.31
N PHE A 16 25.81 44.37 -23.92
CA PHE A 16 25.03 43.98 -22.74
C PHE A 16 23.81 43.08 -22.96
N ASN A 17 23.30 42.91 -24.19
CA ASN A 17 22.15 42.01 -24.45
C ASN A 17 22.53 40.52 -24.49
N GLY A 18 23.81 40.19 -24.69
CA GLY A 18 24.27 38.80 -24.85
C GLY A 18 24.34 38.01 -23.54
N ASP A 19 24.60 38.69 -22.41
CA ASP A 19 24.74 38.01 -21.12
C ASP A 19 23.39 37.49 -20.62
N GLU A 20 22.32 38.29 -20.68
CA GLU A 20 20.98 37.87 -20.23
C GLU A 20 20.41 36.72 -21.09
N GLU A 21 20.55 36.77 -22.41
CA GLU A 21 20.12 35.69 -23.30
C GLU A 21 20.88 34.39 -23.01
N PHE A 22 22.19 34.48 -22.75
CA PHE A 22 23.00 33.33 -22.37
C PHE A 22 22.58 32.76 -21.00
N PHE A 23 22.36 33.60 -19.99
CA PHE A 23 21.88 33.18 -18.67
C PHE A 23 20.52 32.48 -18.73
N PHE A 24 19.54 33.05 -19.46
CA PHE A 24 18.23 32.39 -19.63
C PHE A 24 18.33 31.09 -20.44
N GLY A 25 19.22 31.05 -21.44
CA GLY A 25 19.54 29.83 -22.19
C GLY A 25 20.04 28.71 -21.27
N LEU A 26 20.99 29.00 -20.38
CA LEU A 26 21.50 28.02 -19.42
C LEU A 26 20.42 27.50 -18.46
N LEU A 27 19.49 28.37 -18.03
CA LEU A 27 18.40 27.97 -17.14
C LEU A 27 17.38 27.06 -17.84
N ASN A 28 17.17 27.24 -19.15
CA ASN A 28 16.20 26.46 -19.93
C ASN A 28 16.60 25.00 -20.12
N ASP A 29 17.90 24.70 -20.14
CA ASP A 29 18.41 23.33 -20.28
C ASP A 29 18.46 22.58 -18.93
N MET A 30 18.08 23.23 -17.82
CA MET A 30 18.09 22.59 -16.51
C MET A 30 16.86 21.71 -16.28
N VAL A 31 17.08 20.53 -15.72
CA VAL A 31 16.01 19.60 -15.31
C VAL A 31 15.19 20.16 -14.13
N THR A 32 15.76 21.09 -13.36
CA THR A 32 15.06 21.72 -12.24
C THR A 32 14.09 22.79 -12.72
N PHE A 33 12.96 22.94 -12.03
CA PHE A 33 12.01 24.03 -12.28
C PHE A 33 12.55 25.31 -11.67
N VAL A 34 12.68 26.37 -12.46
CA VAL A 34 13.22 27.64 -12.00
C VAL A 34 12.30 28.78 -12.42
N GLY A 35 12.02 29.66 -11.47
CA GLY A 35 11.21 30.85 -11.68
C GLY A 35 11.85 32.08 -11.04
N VAL A 36 11.65 33.24 -11.68
CA VAL A 36 12.06 34.54 -11.16
C VAL A 36 10.82 35.42 -11.12
N LEU A 37 10.57 35.98 -9.94
CA LEU A 37 9.40 36.79 -9.64
C LEU A 37 9.82 38.17 -9.17
N ASN A 38 8.95 39.16 -9.40
CA ASN A 38 9.01 40.42 -8.69
C ASN A 38 8.71 40.21 -7.18
N PRO A 39 9.10 41.16 -6.31
CA PRO A 39 8.80 41.09 -4.87
C PRO A 39 7.32 40.91 -4.51
N ASP A 40 6.42 41.32 -5.41
CA ASP A 40 4.97 41.20 -5.27
C ASP A 40 4.41 39.86 -5.78
N GLY A 41 5.28 38.92 -6.17
CA GLY A 41 4.94 37.61 -6.71
C GLY A 41 4.62 37.58 -8.21
N THR A 42 4.80 38.67 -8.94
CA THR A 42 4.53 38.70 -10.38
C THR A 42 5.63 37.96 -11.15
N VAL A 43 5.26 37.02 -12.03
CA VAL A 43 6.20 36.20 -12.79
C VAL A 43 6.94 37.03 -13.84
N ILE A 44 8.28 37.01 -13.79
CA ILE A 44 9.16 37.62 -14.78
C ILE A 44 9.63 36.58 -15.79
N PHE A 45 10.09 35.44 -15.26
CA PHE A 45 10.68 34.35 -16.02
C PHE A 45 10.36 33.02 -15.34
N VAL A 46 10.20 31.98 -16.17
CA VAL A 46 10.17 30.57 -15.78
C VAL A 46 10.91 29.81 -16.87
N ASN A 47 11.76 28.85 -16.50
CA ASN A 47 12.47 28.04 -17.48
C ASN A 47 11.53 27.05 -18.20
N ASN A 48 12.02 26.43 -19.28
CA ASN A 48 11.18 25.57 -20.14
C ASN A 48 10.61 24.34 -19.43
N THR A 49 11.38 23.71 -18.53
CA THR A 49 11.02 22.42 -17.93
C THR A 49 9.62 22.36 -17.28
N PRO A 50 9.24 23.26 -16.35
CA PRO A 50 7.89 23.27 -15.77
C PRO A 50 6.80 23.75 -16.75
N LEU A 51 7.17 24.49 -17.80
CA LEU A 51 6.24 24.95 -18.84
C LEU A 51 5.87 23.79 -19.76
N GLU A 52 6.86 23.04 -20.26
CA GLU A 52 6.66 21.87 -21.11
C GLU A 52 5.85 20.78 -20.37
N LEU A 53 6.18 20.51 -19.11
CA LEU A 53 5.48 19.52 -18.30
C LEU A 53 4.01 19.90 -18.05
N ALA A 54 3.72 21.19 -17.94
CA ALA A 54 2.36 21.71 -17.77
C ALA A 54 1.63 22.01 -19.10
N GLY A 55 2.29 21.83 -20.25
CA GLY A 55 1.71 22.16 -21.56
C GLY A 55 1.46 23.66 -21.76
N MET A 56 2.28 24.51 -21.13
CA MET A 56 2.18 25.97 -21.15
C MET A 56 3.36 26.61 -21.88
N THR A 57 3.23 27.90 -22.17
CA THR A 57 4.33 28.77 -22.63
C THR A 57 4.63 29.85 -21.60
N LEU A 58 5.81 30.47 -21.69
CA LEU A 58 6.15 31.59 -20.81
C LEU A 58 5.14 32.74 -20.92
N GLY A 59 4.57 32.96 -22.10
CA GLY A 59 3.54 33.99 -22.34
C GLY A 59 2.26 33.75 -21.53
N ASP A 60 1.95 32.50 -21.18
CA ASP A 60 0.76 32.14 -20.40
C ASP A 60 0.90 32.50 -18.93
N VAL A 61 2.13 32.62 -18.41
CA VAL A 61 2.40 32.85 -16.99
C VAL A 61 3.06 34.20 -16.70
N LYS A 62 3.82 34.76 -17.65
CA LYS A 62 4.54 36.02 -17.47
C LYS A 62 3.57 37.17 -17.19
N GLY A 63 3.91 37.99 -16.20
CA GLY A 63 3.08 39.12 -15.76
C GLY A 63 1.88 38.73 -14.88
N LYS A 64 1.60 37.44 -14.68
CA LYS A 64 0.59 36.96 -13.73
C LYS A 64 1.21 36.79 -12.35
N LYS A 65 0.36 36.72 -11.32
CA LYS A 65 0.79 36.32 -9.98
C LYS A 65 1.13 34.85 -9.98
N PHE A 66 2.26 34.50 -9.37
CA PHE A 66 2.76 33.13 -9.34
C PHE A 66 1.74 32.17 -8.72
N TYR A 67 1.04 32.57 -7.65
CA TYR A 67 -0.04 31.78 -7.02
C TYR A 67 -1.31 31.64 -7.89
N ASP A 68 -1.51 32.48 -8.91
CA ASP A 68 -2.65 32.38 -9.83
C ASP A 68 -2.32 31.57 -11.11
N THR A 69 -1.15 30.94 -11.17
CA THR A 69 -0.72 30.09 -12.30
C THR A 69 -1.33 28.68 -12.22
N TYR A 70 -1.32 27.98 -13.36
CA TYR A 70 -1.95 26.66 -13.51
C TYR A 70 -1.42 25.61 -12.53
N TRP A 71 -0.14 25.65 -12.17
CA TRP A 71 0.48 24.68 -11.26
C TRP A 71 -0.21 24.58 -9.88
N TRP A 72 -0.87 25.65 -9.43
CA TRP A 72 -1.52 25.73 -8.12
C TRP A 72 -3.04 25.85 -8.21
N ALA A 73 -3.61 25.75 -9.42
CA ALA A 73 -5.02 26.00 -9.65
C ALA A 73 -5.93 24.82 -9.25
N TYR A 74 -5.36 23.68 -8.89
CA TYR A 74 -6.09 22.47 -8.49
C TYR A 74 -6.82 22.60 -7.15
N SER A 75 -6.36 23.49 -6.23
CA SER A 75 -7.07 23.78 -4.98
C SER A 75 -6.80 25.20 -4.47
N ASP A 76 -7.80 25.77 -3.77
CA ASP A 76 -7.64 27.08 -3.14
C ASP A 76 -6.60 27.06 -2.01
N GLU A 77 -6.42 25.91 -1.32
CA GLU A 77 -5.39 25.79 -0.29
C GLU A 77 -3.99 25.87 -0.88
N ALA A 78 -3.75 25.25 -2.04
CA ALA A 78 -2.47 25.30 -2.73
C ALA A 78 -2.14 26.74 -3.18
N ARG A 79 -3.12 27.43 -3.78
CA ARG A 79 -2.99 28.85 -4.16
C ARG A 79 -2.65 29.72 -2.97
N GLU A 80 -3.38 29.59 -1.86
CA GLU A 80 -3.18 30.45 -0.69
C GLU A 80 -1.83 30.16 -0.03
N LYS A 81 -1.43 28.89 0.04
CA LYS A 81 -0.11 28.51 0.53
C LYS A 81 1.03 29.19 -0.26
N ILE A 82 0.96 29.19 -1.59
CA ILE A 82 1.96 29.88 -2.42
C ILE A 82 1.90 31.40 -2.25
N ARG A 83 0.71 31.99 -2.05
CA ARG A 83 0.56 33.42 -1.76
C ARG A 83 1.25 33.80 -0.44
N GLU A 84 1.08 32.99 0.60
CA GLU A 84 1.75 33.15 1.88
C GLU A 84 3.27 32.99 1.74
N ASP A 85 3.71 32.00 0.98
CA ASP A 85 5.13 31.73 0.75
C ASP A 85 5.81 32.91 0.01
N VAL A 86 5.16 33.49 -1.00
CA VAL A 86 5.62 34.75 -1.64
C VAL A 86 5.75 35.88 -0.63
N THR A 87 4.74 36.09 0.22
CA THR A 87 4.71 37.18 1.20
C THR A 87 5.82 37.02 2.24
N ARG A 88 6.01 35.80 2.74
CA ARG A 88 7.08 35.46 3.70
C ARG A 88 8.46 35.58 3.08
N CYS A 89 8.61 35.19 1.81
CA CYS A 89 9.86 35.35 1.11
C CYS A 89 10.19 36.82 0.85
N ALA A 90 9.18 37.62 0.49
CA ALA A 90 9.32 39.07 0.34
C ALA A 90 9.74 39.76 1.65
N SER A 91 9.40 39.19 2.81
CA SER A 91 9.89 39.67 4.12
C SER A 91 11.32 39.20 4.46
N GLY A 92 12.03 38.60 3.50
CA GLY A 92 13.41 38.15 3.63
C GLY A 92 13.61 36.72 4.12
N LYS A 93 12.56 35.91 4.30
CA LYS A 93 12.69 34.52 4.74
C LYS A 93 12.98 33.59 3.57
N ARG A 94 13.84 32.59 3.78
CA ARG A 94 13.98 31.46 2.86
C ARG A 94 13.00 30.36 3.24
N LEU A 95 12.42 29.71 2.24
CA LEU A 95 11.42 28.67 2.41
C LEU A 95 11.85 27.41 1.67
N VAL A 96 11.66 26.26 2.31
CA VAL A 96 11.91 24.93 1.77
C VAL A 96 10.81 24.02 2.30
N HIS A 97 10.05 23.40 1.40
CA HIS A 97 9.07 22.38 1.75
C HIS A 97 8.68 21.55 0.52
N GLU A 98 7.99 20.44 0.75
CA GLU A 98 7.39 19.67 -0.33
C GLU A 98 5.98 20.22 -0.63
N ILE A 99 5.59 20.25 -1.90
CA ILE A 99 4.23 20.64 -2.33
C ILE A 99 3.87 19.88 -3.61
N GLN A 100 2.58 19.78 -3.92
CA GLN A 100 2.11 19.25 -5.19
C GLN A 100 1.95 20.35 -6.23
N ALA A 101 2.31 20.06 -7.47
CA ALA A 101 2.11 20.93 -8.62
C ALA A 101 1.30 20.18 -9.68
N GLN A 102 0.35 20.88 -10.29
CA GLN A 102 -0.47 20.36 -11.39
C GLN A 102 0.28 20.40 -12.72
N ILE A 103 0.18 19.32 -13.50
CA ILE A 103 0.78 19.20 -14.84
C ILE A 103 -0.29 19.11 -15.95
N ALA A 104 0.13 18.97 -17.20
CA ALA A 104 -0.73 19.16 -18.38
C ALA A 104 -1.99 18.29 -18.40
N ASP A 105 -1.89 17.04 -17.94
CA ASP A 105 -2.99 16.07 -17.90
C ASP A 105 -3.91 16.24 -16.66
N GLY A 106 -3.64 17.24 -15.81
CA GLY A 106 -4.36 17.49 -14.57
C GLY A 106 -3.89 16.63 -13.38
N SER A 107 -2.92 15.72 -13.59
CA SER A 107 -2.30 14.99 -12.48
C SER A 107 -1.39 15.89 -11.65
N LEU A 108 -1.05 15.40 -10.46
CA LEU A 108 -0.24 16.11 -9.49
C LEU A 108 1.11 15.43 -9.30
N ILE A 109 2.18 16.19 -9.43
CA ILE A 109 3.55 15.76 -9.10
C ILE A 109 3.96 16.34 -7.76
N TRP A 110 4.80 15.62 -7.01
CA TRP A 110 5.42 16.15 -5.81
C TRP A 110 6.71 16.87 -6.18
N ILE A 111 6.85 18.10 -5.70
CA ILE A 111 8.08 18.88 -5.84
C ILE A 111 8.66 19.23 -4.47
N GLU A 112 9.99 19.15 -4.37
CA GLU A 112 10.75 19.82 -3.31
C GLU A 112 10.93 21.28 -3.76
N PHE A 113 10.24 22.19 -3.08
CA PHE A 113 10.09 23.58 -3.48
C PHE A 113 10.89 24.51 -2.56
N ASN A 114 11.75 25.32 -3.18
CA ASN A 114 12.56 26.32 -2.54
C ASN A 114 12.16 27.72 -3.03
N MET A 115 12.09 28.68 -2.11
CA MET A 115 11.87 30.08 -2.43
C MET A 115 12.82 30.95 -1.62
N TYR A 116 13.55 31.86 -2.29
CA TYR A 116 14.53 32.71 -1.64
C TYR A 116 14.55 34.14 -2.21
N PRO A 117 14.76 35.15 -1.35
CA PRO A 117 14.88 36.54 -1.76
C PRO A 117 16.26 36.80 -2.38
N VAL A 118 16.29 37.60 -3.44
CA VAL A 118 17.49 38.08 -4.11
C VAL A 118 17.53 39.60 -3.97
N TYR A 119 18.62 40.10 -3.40
CA TYR A 119 18.81 41.53 -3.12
C TYR A 119 19.72 42.16 -4.17
N ASP A 120 19.56 43.46 -4.39
CA ASP A 120 20.51 44.27 -5.16
C ASP A 120 21.73 44.67 -4.31
N ASP A 121 22.70 45.34 -4.94
CA ASP A 121 23.93 45.81 -4.28
C ASP A 121 23.68 46.82 -3.16
N THR A 122 22.47 47.41 -3.10
CA THR A 122 22.05 48.35 -2.06
C THR A 122 21.31 47.67 -0.91
N GLY A 123 21.11 46.35 -0.97
CA GLY A 123 20.41 45.56 0.03
C GLY A 123 18.88 45.59 -0.09
N ASN A 124 18.34 46.16 -1.16
CA ASN A 124 16.89 46.16 -1.41
C ASN A 124 16.47 44.87 -2.09
N LEU A 125 15.29 44.35 -1.73
CA LEU A 125 14.75 43.13 -2.35
C LEU A 125 14.46 43.40 -3.83
N LYS A 126 15.23 42.74 -4.71
CA LYS A 126 15.14 42.90 -6.16
C LYS A 126 14.22 41.87 -6.77
N TYR A 127 14.42 40.59 -6.45
CA TYR A 127 13.64 39.47 -6.98
C TYR A 127 13.34 38.43 -5.91
N ILE A 128 12.36 37.58 -6.19
CA ILE A 128 12.17 36.30 -5.51
C ILE A 128 12.49 35.22 -6.52
N MET A 129 13.38 34.29 -6.15
CA MET A 129 13.71 33.15 -6.98
C MET A 129 13.06 31.90 -6.41
N THR A 130 12.47 31.10 -7.29
CA THR A 130 11.83 29.83 -6.97
C THR A 130 12.57 28.71 -7.67
N GLU A 131 12.77 27.61 -6.96
CA GLU A 131 13.36 26.39 -7.49
C GLU A 131 12.46 25.20 -7.09
N GLY A 132 12.20 24.28 -8.00
CA GLY A 132 11.41 23.09 -7.77
C GLY A 132 12.12 21.86 -8.34
N ARG A 133 12.28 20.81 -7.53
CA ARG A 133 12.77 19.52 -7.99
C ARG A 133 11.66 18.49 -7.92
N ASP A 134 11.38 17.79 -9.02
CA ASP A 134 10.46 16.66 -9.00
C ASP A 134 11.01 15.54 -8.10
N ILE A 135 10.20 15.14 -7.12
CA ILE A 135 10.48 14.08 -6.16
C ILE A 135 9.39 12.99 -6.20
N THR A 136 8.57 12.96 -7.25
CA THR A 136 7.43 12.04 -7.40
C THR A 136 7.90 10.59 -7.39
N GLU A 137 8.87 10.23 -8.25
CA GLU A 137 9.44 8.88 -8.30
C GLU A 137 10.06 8.48 -6.95
N ARG A 138 10.76 9.42 -6.29
CA ARG A 138 11.37 9.20 -4.97
C ARG A 138 10.30 8.87 -3.92
N LYS A 139 9.18 9.60 -3.93
CA LYS A 139 8.07 9.37 -2.99
C LYS A 139 7.35 8.06 -3.27
N LEU A 140 6.98 7.81 -4.52
CA LEU A 140 6.30 6.57 -4.92
C LEU A 140 7.17 5.34 -4.63
N GLY A 141 8.48 5.41 -4.94
CA GLY A 141 9.42 4.33 -4.62
C GLY A 141 9.55 4.09 -3.12
N LYS A 142 9.65 5.15 -2.30
CA LYS A 142 9.71 5.02 -0.84
C LYS A 142 8.42 4.42 -0.27
N GLU A 143 7.27 4.85 -0.77
CA GLU A 143 5.97 4.32 -0.34
C GLU A 143 5.81 2.85 -0.72
N GLN A 144 6.24 2.46 -1.93
CA GLN A 144 6.25 1.07 -2.37
C GLN A 144 7.12 0.18 -1.49
N ILE A 145 8.33 0.64 -1.13
CA ILE A 145 9.24 -0.08 -0.23
C ILE A 145 8.61 -0.26 1.15
N LEU A 146 8.00 0.80 1.70
CA LEU A 146 7.34 0.74 3.01
C LEU A 146 6.17 -0.25 3.00
N ARG A 147 5.38 -0.29 1.92
CA ARG A 147 4.30 -1.26 1.75
C ARG A 147 4.83 -2.70 1.70
N GLN A 148 5.85 -2.96 0.89
CA GLN A 148 6.46 -4.29 0.80
C GLN A 148 7.07 -4.74 2.14
N SER A 149 7.72 -3.83 2.87
CA SER A 149 8.24 -4.12 4.21
C SER A 149 7.12 -4.54 5.16
N ALA A 150 5.98 -3.83 5.16
CA ALA A 150 4.84 -4.16 6.01
C ALA A 150 4.26 -5.55 5.70
N VAL A 151 4.19 -5.94 4.43
CA VAL A 151 3.76 -7.29 4.02
C VAL A 151 4.76 -8.35 4.50
N ILE A 152 6.07 -8.12 4.34
CA ILE A 152 7.10 -9.07 4.81
C ILE A 152 7.03 -9.23 6.34
N ASP A 153 6.89 -8.14 7.07
CA ASP A 153 6.77 -8.17 8.54
C ASP A 153 5.51 -8.92 8.97
N ALA A 154 4.39 -8.74 8.25
CA ALA A 154 3.15 -9.47 8.46
C ALA A 154 3.32 -10.99 8.20
N VAL A 155 4.01 -11.38 7.12
CA VAL A 155 4.33 -12.80 6.84
C VAL A 155 5.19 -13.40 7.95
N ASN A 156 6.22 -12.68 8.41
CA ASN A 156 7.08 -13.16 9.50
C ASN A 156 6.29 -13.34 10.80
N ARG A 157 5.46 -12.36 11.16
CA ARG A 157 4.57 -12.43 12.32
C ARG A 157 3.63 -13.62 12.24
N LEU A 158 2.97 -13.82 11.09
CA LEU A 158 2.12 -14.98 10.83
C LEU A 158 2.87 -16.29 11.10
N TYR A 159 4.08 -16.46 10.56
CA TYR A 159 4.82 -17.70 10.76
C TYR A 159 5.15 -17.95 12.23
N LEU A 160 5.53 -16.90 12.98
CA LEU A 160 5.80 -17.02 14.42
C LEU A 160 4.56 -17.37 15.22
N GLU A 161 3.42 -16.71 14.97
CA GLU A 161 2.16 -16.95 15.69
C GLU A 161 1.60 -18.34 15.38
N THR A 162 1.74 -18.81 14.14
CA THR A 162 1.20 -20.11 13.72
C THR A 162 2.02 -21.31 14.20
N LEU A 163 3.28 -21.11 14.64
CA LEU A 163 4.14 -22.21 15.14
C LEU A 163 3.60 -22.86 16.43
N VAL A 164 2.87 -22.10 17.25
CA VAL A 164 2.33 -22.54 18.54
C VAL A 164 0.85 -22.89 18.48
N CYS A 165 0.23 -22.75 17.30
CA CYS A 165 -1.19 -23.05 17.12
C CYS A 165 -1.46 -24.54 17.22
N GLU A 166 -2.48 -24.93 17.99
CA GLU A 166 -2.81 -26.34 18.23
C GLU A 166 -3.79 -26.90 17.20
N SER A 167 -4.65 -26.04 16.65
CA SER A 167 -5.69 -26.39 15.67
C SER A 167 -5.63 -25.55 14.39
N LYS A 168 -6.29 -26.01 13.34
CA LYS A 168 -6.54 -25.24 12.12
C LYS A 168 -7.29 -23.93 12.40
N GLU A 169 -8.24 -23.94 13.34
CA GLU A 169 -8.99 -22.74 13.74
C GLU A 169 -8.10 -21.71 14.43
N ASP A 170 -7.08 -22.12 15.18
CA ASP A 170 -6.07 -21.20 15.75
C ASP A 170 -5.25 -20.53 14.64
N VAL A 171 -4.79 -21.32 13.66
CA VAL A 171 -4.06 -20.80 12.51
C VAL A 171 -4.92 -19.79 11.74
N ALA A 172 -6.20 -20.11 11.53
CA ALA A 172 -7.15 -19.23 10.85
C ALA A 172 -7.35 -17.90 11.59
N ARG A 173 -7.48 -17.94 12.93
CA ARG A 173 -7.55 -16.74 13.76
C ARG A 173 -6.29 -15.88 13.69
N ALA A 174 -5.11 -16.50 13.72
CA ALA A 174 -3.84 -15.79 13.58
C ALA A 174 -3.70 -15.12 12.20
N CYS A 175 -4.02 -15.84 11.12
CA CYS A 175 -4.05 -15.29 9.76
C CYS A 175 -4.96 -14.07 9.66
N LEU A 176 -6.17 -14.20 10.24
CA LEU A 176 -7.16 -13.14 10.19
C LEU A 176 -6.71 -11.90 10.96
N ALA A 177 -6.16 -12.07 12.18
CA ALA A 177 -5.65 -10.96 12.98
C ALA A 177 -4.53 -10.19 12.27
N VAL A 178 -3.63 -10.89 11.57
CA VAL A 178 -2.57 -10.27 10.77
C VAL A 178 -3.14 -9.49 9.58
N ALA A 179 -4.13 -10.05 8.87
CA ALA A 179 -4.77 -9.38 7.75
C ALA A 179 -5.54 -8.11 8.17
N GLU A 180 -6.24 -8.18 9.30
CA GLU A 180 -6.97 -7.04 9.87
C GLU A 180 -6.04 -5.91 10.29
N ASP A 181 -4.93 -6.23 10.96
CA ASP A 181 -3.95 -5.23 11.39
C ASP A 181 -3.28 -4.56 10.20
N LEU A 182 -2.86 -5.34 9.19
CA LEU A 182 -2.20 -4.80 8.00
C LEU A 182 -3.10 -3.85 7.21
N THR A 183 -4.38 -4.19 7.10
CA THR A 183 -5.35 -3.40 6.33
C THR A 183 -6.13 -2.39 7.16
N ARG A 184 -6.01 -2.43 8.49
CA ARG A 184 -6.85 -1.71 9.46
C ARG A 184 -8.34 -1.99 9.28
N SER A 185 -8.67 -3.25 8.98
CA SER A 185 -10.05 -3.70 8.84
C SER A 185 -10.71 -3.84 10.21
N LYS A 186 -11.99 -3.46 10.31
CA LYS A 186 -12.77 -3.61 11.55
C LYS A 186 -13.32 -5.02 11.72
N PHE A 187 -13.56 -5.71 10.60
CA PHE A 187 -14.11 -7.06 10.57
C PHE A 187 -13.39 -7.91 9.54
N GLY A 188 -13.45 -9.21 9.76
CA GLY A 188 -12.81 -10.18 8.92
C GLY A 188 -13.39 -11.57 9.13
N LEU A 189 -13.29 -12.38 8.08
CA LEU A 189 -13.55 -13.81 8.11
C LEU A 189 -12.58 -14.54 7.19
N ILE A 190 -12.33 -15.80 7.51
CA ILE A 190 -11.58 -16.71 6.68
C ILE A 190 -12.29 -18.06 6.69
N GLY A 191 -12.38 -18.68 5.52
CA GLY A 191 -13.09 -19.94 5.38
C GLY A 191 -12.72 -20.68 4.10
N GLU A 192 -13.23 -21.90 4.00
CA GLU A 192 -12.92 -22.86 2.96
C GLU A 192 -14.18 -23.40 2.27
N VAL A 193 -14.01 -23.84 1.04
CA VAL A 193 -15.05 -24.54 0.29
C VAL A 193 -15.00 -26.02 0.66
N ASN A 194 -16.09 -26.50 1.24
CA ASN A 194 -16.25 -27.88 1.66
C ASN A 194 -16.49 -28.82 0.45
N GLN A 195 -16.50 -30.13 0.70
CA GLN A 195 -16.67 -31.14 -0.36
C GLN A 195 -18.02 -31.06 -1.10
N ALA A 196 -19.03 -30.43 -0.49
CA ALA A 196 -20.33 -30.19 -1.12
C ALA A 196 -20.35 -28.92 -1.99
N GLY A 197 -19.21 -28.21 -2.12
CA GLY A 197 -19.12 -26.95 -2.86
C GLY A 197 -19.75 -25.76 -2.13
N ARG A 198 -19.90 -25.86 -0.80
CA ARG A 198 -20.44 -24.82 0.08
C ARG A 198 -19.33 -24.24 0.95
N PHE A 199 -19.57 -23.07 1.53
CA PHE A 199 -18.55 -22.34 2.27
C PHE A 199 -18.68 -22.57 3.78
N ASP A 200 -17.58 -22.97 4.40
CA ASP A 200 -17.44 -23.14 5.84
C ASP A 200 -16.48 -22.07 6.37
N VAL A 201 -16.94 -21.25 7.32
CA VAL A 201 -16.09 -20.27 7.98
C VAL A 201 -15.23 -20.98 9.03
N THR A 202 -13.92 -20.84 8.90
CA THR A 202 -12.92 -21.43 9.81
C THR A 202 -12.62 -20.49 10.97
N ALA A 203 -12.53 -19.19 10.70
CA ALA A 203 -12.42 -18.16 11.73
C ALA A 203 -13.08 -16.86 11.27
N MET A 204 -13.51 -16.08 12.26
CA MET A 204 -14.11 -14.77 12.08
C MET A 204 -13.65 -13.92 13.25
N SER A 205 -13.36 -12.64 13.00
CA SER A 205 -13.02 -11.72 14.08
C SER A 205 -14.24 -11.42 14.91
N ASP A 206 -14.01 -11.06 16.18
CA ASP A 206 -15.07 -10.67 17.08
C ASP A 206 -15.78 -9.44 16.45
N PRO A 207 -17.07 -9.54 16.04
CA PRO A 207 -17.76 -8.43 15.37
C PRO A 207 -18.05 -7.24 16.31
N GLY A 208 -17.45 -7.22 17.51
CA GLY A 208 -18.05 -6.57 18.66
C GLY A 208 -19.37 -7.24 18.94
N TRP A 209 -19.37 -8.49 19.44
CA TRP A 209 -20.59 -9.26 19.76
C TRP A 209 -21.60 -8.51 20.67
N ASP A 210 -21.25 -7.37 21.26
CA ASP A 210 -22.20 -6.46 21.90
C ASP A 210 -23.24 -5.87 20.90
N ALA A 211 -22.91 -5.79 19.60
CA ALA A 211 -23.78 -5.27 18.55
C ALA A 211 -24.60 -6.35 17.82
N CYS A 212 -24.18 -7.63 17.86
CA CYS A 212 -24.90 -8.75 17.26
C CYS A 212 -25.89 -9.33 18.28
N LYS A 213 -27.20 -9.15 18.07
CA LYS A 213 -28.24 -9.61 19.02
C LYS A 213 -28.55 -11.11 18.93
N MET A 214 -27.89 -11.86 18.05
CA MET A 214 -28.11 -13.30 17.90
C MET A 214 -27.41 -14.11 19.00
N PRO A 215 -28.03 -15.19 19.53
CA PRO A 215 -27.36 -16.12 20.44
C PRO A 215 -26.11 -16.75 19.79
N LYS A 216 -24.99 -16.82 20.54
CA LYS A 216 -23.70 -17.33 20.04
C LYS A 216 -23.77 -18.75 19.44
N THR A 217 -24.64 -19.60 19.97
CA THR A 217 -24.85 -20.98 19.48
C THR A 217 -25.49 -21.03 18.09
N ASP A 218 -26.40 -20.11 17.78
CA ASP A 218 -27.12 -20.07 16.51
C ASP A 218 -26.24 -19.46 15.41
N ALA A 219 -25.46 -18.43 15.77
CA ALA A 219 -24.50 -17.80 14.87
C ALA A 219 -23.38 -18.78 14.42
N VAL A 220 -22.88 -19.66 15.30
CA VAL A 220 -21.86 -20.66 14.93
C VAL A 220 -22.41 -21.75 14.00
N MET A 221 -23.70 -22.14 14.13
CA MET A 221 -24.33 -23.09 13.21
C MET A 221 -24.57 -22.49 11.81
N LEU A 222 -24.83 -21.18 11.71
CA LEU A 222 -25.08 -20.48 10.45
C LEU A 222 -23.81 -20.23 9.61
N LEU A 223 -22.63 -20.49 10.18
CA LEU A 223 -21.33 -20.24 9.57
C LEU A 223 -20.72 -21.49 8.90
N LYS A 224 -21.46 -22.59 8.85
CA LYS A 224 -21.13 -23.80 8.09
C LYS A 224 -22.15 -24.04 6.99
N ASP A 225 -21.70 -24.71 5.93
CA ASP A 225 -22.49 -25.14 4.78
C ASP A 225 -23.21 -23.99 4.04
N MET A 226 -22.57 -22.82 4.01
CA MET A 226 -23.14 -21.62 3.42
C MET A 226 -23.19 -21.73 1.89
N GLU A 227 -24.34 -21.39 1.31
CA GLU A 227 -24.46 -21.28 -0.14
C GLU A 227 -23.57 -20.14 -0.66
N ILE A 228 -22.75 -20.39 -1.68
CA ILE A 228 -21.86 -19.40 -2.29
C ILE A 228 -22.68 -18.40 -3.11
N ARG A 229 -22.92 -17.21 -2.54
CA ARG A 229 -23.75 -16.15 -3.13
C ARG A 229 -23.32 -14.77 -2.65
N GLY A 230 -23.94 -13.72 -3.18
CA GLY A 230 -23.64 -12.37 -2.77
C GLY A 230 -22.29 -11.85 -3.26
N ILE A 231 -21.89 -10.71 -2.71
CA ILE A 231 -20.61 -10.05 -2.99
C ILE A 231 -19.42 -10.97 -2.70
N TRP A 232 -19.43 -11.64 -1.55
CA TRP A 232 -18.34 -12.54 -1.16
C TRP A 232 -18.29 -13.81 -2.03
N GLY A 233 -19.45 -14.34 -2.44
CA GLY A 233 -19.50 -15.51 -3.31
C GLY A 233 -18.89 -15.27 -4.69
N GLN A 234 -18.87 -14.02 -5.18
CA GLN A 234 -18.23 -13.66 -6.44
C GLN A 234 -16.70 -13.81 -6.39
N VAL A 235 -16.07 -13.70 -5.21
CA VAL A 235 -14.63 -13.93 -5.03
C VAL A 235 -14.28 -15.38 -5.36
N ILE A 236 -15.09 -16.31 -4.86
CA ILE A 236 -14.93 -17.74 -5.10
C ILE A 236 -15.31 -18.10 -6.54
N LYS A 237 -16.47 -17.64 -7.01
CA LYS A 237 -16.99 -17.96 -8.36
C LYS A 237 -16.12 -17.45 -9.50
N LYS A 238 -15.53 -16.25 -9.35
CA LYS A 238 -14.64 -15.66 -10.37
C LYS A 238 -13.17 -16.01 -10.15
N GLU A 239 -12.84 -16.64 -9.02
CA GLU A 239 -11.47 -16.92 -8.58
C GLU A 239 -10.57 -15.67 -8.58
N GLN A 240 -11.15 -14.52 -8.23
CA GLN A 240 -10.49 -13.22 -8.30
C GLN A 240 -10.86 -12.38 -7.09
N SER A 241 -9.90 -11.60 -6.62
CA SER A 241 -10.11 -10.65 -5.53
C SER A 241 -11.08 -9.54 -5.93
N GLN A 242 -11.81 -8.99 -4.96
CA GLN A 242 -12.79 -7.94 -5.20
C GLN A 242 -12.80 -6.91 -4.07
N ILE A 243 -12.73 -5.64 -4.47
CA ILE A 243 -13.04 -4.48 -3.63
C ILE A 243 -14.45 -4.01 -3.94
N VAL A 244 -15.27 -3.85 -2.91
CA VAL A 244 -16.61 -3.24 -2.99
C VAL A 244 -16.74 -2.18 -1.91
N ASN A 245 -16.55 -0.91 -2.29
CA ASN A 245 -16.59 0.24 -1.38
C ASN A 245 -18.01 0.83 -1.19
N ASP A 246 -19.00 0.29 -1.90
CA ASP A 246 -20.43 0.54 -1.64
C ASP A 246 -21.24 -0.76 -1.85
N PRO A 247 -21.27 -1.65 -0.85
CA PRO A 247 -22.03 -2.90 -0.90
C PRO A 247 -23.53 -2.69 -1.11
N ALA A 248 -24.07 -1.54 -0.72
CA ALA A 248 -25.51 -1.28 -0.79
C ALA A 248 -25.99 -1.13 -2.25
N SER A 249 -25.16 -0.61 -3.15
CA SER A 249 -25.48 -0.46 -4.57
C SER A 249 -25.10 -1.67 -5.43
N TYR A 250 -24.46 -2.71 -4.85
CA TYR A 250 -23.95 -3.83 -5.63
C TYR A 250 -25.06 -4.72 -6.22
N PRO A 251 -25.02 -5.10 -7.52
CA PRO A 251 -26.11 -5.80 -8.20
C PRO A 251 -26.47 -7.16 -7.59
N ASP A 252 -25.46 -7.95 -7.22
CA ASP A 252 -25.63 -9.30 -6.67
C ASP A 252 -25.77 -9.29 -5.14
N ARG A 253 -26.18 -8.17 -4.52
CA ARG A 253 -26.28 -8.11 -3.06
C ARG A 253 -27.27 -9.16 -2.55
N VAL A 254 -26.82 -9.92 -1.57
CA VAL A 254 -27.69 -10.76 -0.76
C VAL A 254 -27.84 -10.02 0.54
N GLY A 255 -29.09 -9.73 0.93
CA GLY A 255 -29.37 -9.02 2.17
C GLY A 255 -28.74 -9.73 3.37
N THR A 256 -28.38 -8.96 4.39
CA THR A 256 -27.91 -9.51 5.66
C THR A 256 -29.10 -9.82 6.57
N PRO A 257 -28.99 -10.80 7.49
CA PRO A 257 -30.02 -11.05 8.50
C PRO A 257 -30.37 -9.78 9.31
N GLU A 258 -31.60 -9.69 9.84
CA GLU A 258 -31.96 -8.71 10.86
C GLU A 258 -30.96 -8.84 12.03
N ASP A 259 -30.32 -7.74 12.43
CA ASP A 259 -29.26 -7.65 13.46
C ASP A 259 -27.80 -7.96 13.03
N HIS A 260 -27.49 -8.10 11.74
CA HIS A 260 -26.09 -8.16 11.28
C HIS A 260 -25.44 -6.75 11.21
N PRO A 261 -24.15 -6.58 11.61
CA PRO A 261 -23.42 -5.33 11.44
C PRO A 261 -23.43 -4.85 9.99
N GLN A 262 -23.59 -3.55 9.77
CA GLN A 262 -23.61 -2.99 8.42
C GLN A 262 -22.21 -3.08 7.80
N ILE A 263 -22.13 -3.70 6.61
CA ILE A 263 -20.91 -3.73 5.80
C ILE A 263 -20.93 -2.50 4.88
N THR A 264 -20.02 -1.54 5.12
CA THR A 264 -19.87 -0.29 4.36
C THR A 264 -18.83 -0.40 3.25
N CYS A 265 -17.83 -1.25 3.44
CA CYS A 265 -16.88 -1.64 2.40
C CYS A 265 -16.40 -3.07 2.63
N PHE A 266 -15.99 -3.75 1.56
CA PHE A 266 -15.57 -5.15 1.57
C PHE A 266 -14.35 -5.35 0.67
N LEU A 267 -13.39 -6.14 1.15
CA LEU A 267 -12.28 -6.69 0.39
C LEU A 267 -12.29 -8.21 0.54
N GLY A 268 -12.45 -8.93 -0.55
CA GLY A 268 -12.34 -10.39 -0.56
C GLY A 268 -11.20 -10.87 -1.43
N VAL A 269 -10.41 -11.82 -0.94
CA VAL A 269 -9.28 -12.42 -1.66
C VAL A 269 -9.40 -13.94 -1.63
N PRO A 270 -9.30 -14.63 -2.79
CA PRO A 270 -9.39 -16.08 -2.84
C PRO A 270 -8.13 -16.73 -2.27
N LEU A 271 -8.31 -17.79 -1.47
CA LEU A 271 -7.23 -18.68 -1.06
C LEU A 271 -7.06 -19.77 -2.12
N LYS A 272 -5.89 -19.86 -2.74
CA LYS A 272 -5.64 -20.76 -3.87
C LYS A 272 -4.61 -21.83 -3.56
N GLU A 273 -4.95 -23.08 -3.86
CA GLU A 273 -4.05 -24.24 -3.81
C GLU A 273 -3.98 -24.87 -5.20
N ALA A 274 -2.76 -25.05 -5.74
CA ALA A 274 -2.53 -25.59 -7.09
C ALA A 274 -3.38 -24.91 -8.21
N GLY A 275 -3.61 -23.60 -8.09
CA GLY A 275 -4.37 -22.81 -9.04
C GLY A 275 -5.89 -22.85 -8.88
N LYS A 276 -6.43 -23.61 -7.92
CA LYS A 276 -7.88 -23.67 -7.63
C LYS A 276 -8.20 -22.90 -6.36
N THR A 277 -9.32 -22.17 -6.36
CA THR A 277 -9.81 -21.53 -5.13
C THR A 277 -10.33 -22.59 -4.15
N ILE A 278 -9.69 -22.70 -3.00
CA ILE A 278 -10.08 -23.60 -1.90
C ILE A 278 -10.84 -22.86 -0.79
N GLY A 279 -10.87 -21.53 -0.83
CA GLY A 279 -11.47 -20.70 0.21
C GLY A 279 -11.32 -19.22 -0.08
N MET A 280 -11.56 -18.40 0.92
CA MET A 280 -11.32 -16.95 0.81
C MET A 280 -11.03 -16.34 2.19
N ILE A 281 -10.35 -15.20 2.15
CA ILE A 281 -10.36 -14.24 3.24
C ILE A 281 -11.25 -13.06 2.83
N GLY A 282 -12.13 -12.64 3.72
CA GLY A 282 -12.98 -11.47 3.57
C GLY A 282 -12.69 -10.47 4.68
N LEU A 283 -12.54 -9.21 4.34
CA LEU A 283 -12.29 -8.10 5.24
C LEU A 283 -13.33 -7.01 5.00
N ALA A 284 -13.72 -6.29 6.05
CA ALA A 284 -14.73 -5.25 5.93
C ALA A 284 -14.46 -4.02 6.80
N ASN A 285 -15.08 -2.91 6.36
CA ASN A 285 -15.25 -1.66 7.10
C ASN A 285 -13.93 -0.95 7.46
N LYS A 286 -12.94 -0.97 6.56
CA LYS A 286 -11.76 -0.10 6.63
C LYS A 286 -12.15 1.38 6.43
N GLU A 287 -11.53 2.26 7.20
CA GLU A 287 -11.61 3.72 7.05
C GLU A 287 -10.19 4.35 6.91
N PRO A 288 -9.88 5.07 5.81
CA PRO A 288 -10.67 5.22 4.59
C PRO A 288 -10.87 3.88 3.85
N VAL A 289 -11.80 3.83 2.90
CA VAL A 289 -12.19 2.59 2.18
C VAL A 289 -11.01 1.91 1.48
N TYR A 290 -11.18 0.65 1.08
CA TYR A 290 -10.09 -0.14 0.49
C TYR A 290 -9.62 0.41 -0.86
N GLU A 291 -8.30 0.33 -1.06
CA GLU A 291 -7.59 0.69 -2.28
C GLU A 291 -6.91 -0.56 -2.88
N GLN A 292 -6.42 -0.45 -4.12
CA GLN A 292 -5.71 -1.56 -4.77
C GLN A 292 -4.48 -2.03 -3.99
N ALA A 293 -3.83 -1.14 -3.25
CA ALA A 293 -2.70 -1.49 -2.41
C ALA A 293 -3.09 -2.47 -1.28
N ASP A 294 -4.30 -2.36 -0.72
CA ASP A 294 -4.80 -3.29 0.29
C ASP A 294 -5.07 -4.67 -0.31
N GLN A 295 -5.68 -4.69 -1.49
CA GLN A 295 -5.92 -5.94 -2.22
C GLN A 295 -4.61 -6.67 -2.51
N GLN A 296 -3.61 -5.97 -3.06
CA GLN A 296 -2.31 -6.56 -3.35
C GLN A 296 -1.64 -7.11 -2.09
N ALA A 297 -1.68 -6.36 -0.98
CA ALA A 297 -1.09 -6.80 0.28
C ALA A 297 -1.73 -8.08 0.83
N ILE A 298 -3.06 -8.22 0.71
CA ILE A 298 -3.76 -9.44 1.13
C ILE A 298 -3.57 -10.59 0.14
N GLU A 299 -3.48 -10.31 -1.17
CA GLU A 299 -3.09 -11.31 -2.18
C GLU A 299 -1.72 -11.90 -1.88
N ASP A 300 -0.73 -11.05 -1.56
CA ASP A 300 0.62 -11.49 -1.20
C ASP A 300 0.60 -12.33 0.10
N LEU A 301 -0.17 -11.91 1.10
CA LEU A 301 -0.36 -12.68 2.34
C LEU A 301 -1.13 -14.00 2.15
N SER A 302 -2.05 -14.05 1.19
CA SER A 302 -2.89 -15.23 0.95
C SER A 302 -2.06 -16.49 0.67
N ILE A 303 -0.89 -16.33 0.03
CA ILE A 303 0.05 -17.40 -0.26
C ILE A 303 0.60 -17.99 1.05
N ALA A 304 1.00 -17.14 1.99
CA ALA A 304 1.51 -17.56 3.29
C ALA A 304 0.39 -18.17 4.16
N PHE A 305 -0.85 -17.68 4.05
CA PHE A 305 -2.01 -18.28 4.75
C PHE A 305 -2.29 -19.70 4.28
N VAL A 306 -2.30 -19.93 2.96
CA VAL A 306 -2.50 -21.27 2.38
C VAL A 306 -1.39 -22.22 2.84
N GLU A 307 -0.13 -21.76 2.87
CA GLU A 307 0.99 -22.56 3.36
C GLU A 307 0.84 -22.90 4.86
N ALA A 308 0.44 -21.94 5.68
CA ALA A 308 0.22 -22.17 7.11
C ALA A 308 -0.91 -23.20 7.35
N PHE A 309 -2.00 -23.14 6.58
CA PHE A 309 -3.07 -24.12 6.62
C PHE A 309 -2.61 -25.51 6.19
N ASN A 310 -1.86 -25.58 5.08
CA ASN A 310 -1.34 -26.85 4.58
C ASN A 310 -0.37 -27.50 5.56
N ARG A 311 0.53 -26.72 6.15
CA ARG A 311 1.42 -27.19 7.22
C ARG A 311 0.62 -27.77 8.37
N LYS A 312 -0.42 -27.06 8.83
CA LYS A 312 -1.24 -27.52 9.96
C LYS A 312 -2.04 -28.78 9.63
N ARG A 313 -2.61 -28.86 8.42
CA ARG A 313 -3.30 -30.06 7.91
C ARG A 313 -2.38 -31.28 7.88
N VAL A 314 -1.15 -31.12 7.37
CA VAL A 314 -0.15 -32.20 7.32
C VAL A 314 0.27 -32.63 8.74
N GLU A 315 0.44 -31.69 9.65
CA GLU A 315 0.76 -31.98 11.06
C GLU A 315 -0.36 -32.79 11.74
N GLU A 316 -1.61 -32.38 11.57
CA GLU A 316 -2.80 -33.07 12.12
C GLU A 316 -2.96 -34.48 11.52
N ASP A 317 -2.84 -34.62 10.19
CA ASP A 317 -2.89 -35.92 9.51
C ASP A 317 -1.78 -36.86 10.01
N THR A 318 -0.59 -36.32 10.25
CA THR A 318 0.55 -37.10 10.77
C THR A 318 0.29 -37.53 12.21
N LYS A 319 -0.19 -36.64 13.07
CA LYS A 319 -0.59 -36.95 14.45
C LYS A 319 -1.67 -38.03 14.50
N GLN A 320 -2.69 -37.95 13.65
CA GLN A 320 -3.74 -38.97 13.55
C GLN A 320 -3.19 -40.32 13.11
N LYS A 321 -2.31 -40.36 12.11
CA LYS A 321 -1.66 -41.61 11.65
C LYS A 321 -0.79 -42.25 12.73
N VAL A 322 0.00 -41.46 13.45
CA VAL A 322 0.81 -41.94 14.58
C VAL A 322 -0.09 -42.49 15.69
N ALA A 323 -1.11 -41.74 16.11
CA ALA A 323 -2.06 -42.19 17.12
C ALA A 323 -2.80 -43.48 16.71
N TYR A 324 -3.08 -43.65 15.41
CA TYR A 324 -3.66 -44.89 14.89
C TYR A 324 -2.69 -46.07 15.00
N LEU A 325 -1.41 -45.89 14.67
CA LEU A 325 -0.38 -46.93 14.80
C LEU A 325 -0.14 -47.33 16.26
N ASP A 326 -0.09 -46.35 17.17
CA ASP A 326 0.10 -46.60 18.60
C ASP A 326 -1.07 -47.39 19.22
N ASN A 327 -2.29 -47.11 18.75
CA ASN A 327 -3.51 -47.78 19.22
C ASN A 327 -3.91 -49.00 18.37
N MET A 328 -3.06 -49.43 17.42
CA MET A 328 -3.38 -50.57 16.57
C MET A 328 -3.39 -51.87 17.40
N PRO A 329 -4.50 -52.64 17.44
CA PRO A 329 -4.63 -53.82 18.29
C PRO A 329 -3.93 -55.05 17.68
N THR A 330 -2.74 -54.88 17.11
CA THR A 330 -2.01 -55.92 16.37
C THR A 330 -0.51 -55.81 16.66
N TYR A 331 0.16 -56.97 16.70
CA TYR A 331 1.62 -57.04 16.81
C TYR A 331 2.27 -56.51 15.53
N MET A 332 2.95 -55.37 15.61
CA MET A 332 3.67 -54.79 14.49
C MET A 332 5.10 -54.47 14.92
N ALA A 333 6.04 -54.72 14.03
CA ALA A 333 7.44 -54.32 14.14
C ALA A 333 7.91 -53.82 12.77
N VAL A 334 8.60 -52.69 12.73
CA VAL A 334 9.27 -52.16 11.53
C VAL A 334 10.76 -52.28 11.78
N THR A 335 11.50 -52.78 10.80
CA THR A 335 12.96 -52.88 10.83
C THR A 335 13.57 -52.13 9.66
N ASP A 336 14.83 -51.72 9.79
CA ASP A 336 15.61 -51.27 8.63
C ASP A 336 16.03 -52.47 7.74
N LEU A 337 16.76 -52.18 6.66
CA LEU A 337 17.26 -53.22 5.74
C LEU A 337 18.32 -54.15 6.37
N GLU A 338 18.91 -53.75 7.50
CA GLU A 338 19.91 -54.53 8.25
C GLU A 338 19.26 -55.36 9.37
N GLY A 339 17.96 -55.20 9.60
CA GLY A 339 17.17 -55.94 10.58
C GLY A 339 17.08 -55.27 11.95
N SER A 340 17.56 -54.03 12.11
CA SER A 340 17.46 -53.29 13.38
C SER A 340 16.03 -52.79 13.59
N LEU A 341 15.49 -52.92 14.80
CA LEU A 341 14.12 -52.54 15.12
C LEU A 341 13.97 -51.01 15.15
N GLN A 342 13.09 -50.47 14.31
CA GLN A 342 12.83 -49.03 14.17
C GLN A 342 11.51 -48.61 14.84
N PHE A 343 10.54 -49.52 14.95
CA PHE A 343 9.25 -49.28 15.61
C PHE A 343 8.64 -50.61 16.07
N THR A 344 7.93 -50.63 17.20
CA THR A 344 7.03 -51.72 17.56
C THR A 344 5.74 -51.20 18.20
N SER A 345 4.61 -51.86 17.94
CA SER A 345 3.32 -51.44 18.49
C SER A 345 3.23 -51.63 20.02
N ALA A 346 2.39 -50.81 20.67
CA ALA A 346 2.17 -50.84 22.11
C ALA A 346 1.71 -52.21 22.62
N VAL A 347 0.88 -52.93 21.85
CA VAL A 347 0.42 -54.29 22.19
C VAL A 347 1.57 -55.30 22.21
N THR A 348 2.58 -55.13 21.36
CA THR A 348 3.80 -55.95 21.40
C THR A 348 4.61 -55.66 22.67
N ILE A 349 4.77 -54.39 23.03
CA ILE A 349 5.48 -53.97 24.25
C ILE A 349 4.79 -54.55 25.50
N GLU A 350 3.46 -54.39 25.60
CA GLU A 350 2.68 -54.86 26.74
C GLU A 350 2.69 -56.40 26.86
N LYS A 351 2.60 -57.11 25.73
CA LYS A 351 2.56 -58.58 25.74
C LYS A 351 3.89 -59.22 26.07
N PHE A 352 4.99 -58.69 25.54
CA PHE A 352 6.30 -59.32 25.61
C PHE A 352 7.23 -58.70 26.66
N GLY A 353 6.88 -57.53 27.21
CA GLY A 353 7.51 -56.99 28.42
C GLY A 353 8.91 -56.38 28.22
N PHE A 354 9.25 -55.98 26.99
CA PHE A 354 10.51 -55.27 26.68
C PHE A 354 10.22 -53.78 26.48
N LYS A 355 11.11 -52.87 26.91
CA LYS A 355 10.99 -51.45 26.55
C LYS A 355 11.58 -51.24 25.16
N LEU A 356 11.04 -50.30 24.39
CA LEU A 356 11.58 -49.93 23.07
C LEU A 356 13.07 -49.55 23.15
N GLU A 357 13.46 -48.94 24.28
CA GLU A 357 14.83 -48.55 24.65
C GLU A 357 15.80 -49.73 24.80
N ASP A 358 15.30 -50.96 24.97
CA ASP A 358 16.11 -52.17 25.17
C ASP A 358 16.44 -52.88 23.83
N VAL A 359 15.87 -52.41 22.71
CA VAL A 359 15.88 -53.11 21.40
C VAL A 359 16.32 -52.20 20.23
N ILE A 360 16.39 -50.88 20.44
CA ILE A 360 17.09 -49.91 19.58
C ILE A 360 18.54 -49.81 20.07
#